data_AF-A0A5E7J735-F1
#
_entry.id   AF-A0A5E7J735-F1
#
_cell.length_a   1.000
_cell.length_b   1.000
_cell.length_c   1.000
_cell.angle_alpha   90.00
_cell.angle_beta   90.00
_cell.angle_gamma   90.00
#
_symmetry.space_group_name_H-M   'P 1'
#
loop_
_entity.id
_entity.type
_entity.pdbx_description
1 polymer ?
#
loop_
_entity_poly.entity_id
_entity_poly.type
_entity_poly.pdbx_seq_one_letter_code
_entity_poly.pdbx_strand_id
1 'polypeptide(L)'
;MKLSQYEPKLFRDSHIPPTSFVKGDSVPKRKDTDPMNDITREELNARLEALESRMDSRVGAIGGKIDAFLAAQVERDKASEYRFGRIESDLSSIKTDLKTTSTEVGVVHRTLARYMGGIAVAAAIAGIVVGAVINHAF
;
A
#
# COMPACT_ATOMS: atom_id res chain seq x y z
N MET A 1 -37.54 -43.96 38.29
CA MET A 1 -37.27 -42.74 37.50
C MET A 1 -37.16 -43.16 36.04
N LYS A 2 -38.12 -42.74 35.18
CA LYS A 2 -38.15 -43.03 33.74
C LYS A 2 -37.26 -42.04 32.99
N LEU A 3 -36.35 -42.53 32.14
CA LEU A 3 -35.58 -41.84 31.09
C LEU A 3 -35.09 -42.96 30.16
N SER A 4 -35.13 -42.95 28.84
CA SER A 4 -35.68 -42.08 27.81
C SER A 4 -35.88 -43.00 26.60
N GLN A 5 -37.02 -42.90 25.92
CA GLN A 5 -37.34 -43.66 24.73
C GLN A 5 -36.38 -43.28 23.61
N TYR A 6 -35.58 -44.22 23.12
CA TYR A 6 -34.83 -44.03 21.88
C TYR A 6 -35.81 -44.07 20.72
N GLU A 7 -35.92 -42.96 19.98
CA GLU A 7 -36.74 -42.88 18.77
C GLU A 7 -36.10 -43.73 17.64
N PRO A 8 -36.81 -44.71 17.06
CA PRO A 8 -36.26 -45.58 16.00
C PRO A 8 -36.30 -44.92 14.61
N LYS A 9 -36.49 -43.60 14.52
CA LYS A 9 -36.75 -42.93 13.24
C LYS A 9 -35.50 -42.48 12.48
N LEU A 10 -34.32 -42.58 13.08
CA LEU A 10 -33.05 -42.16 12.44
C LEU A 10 -32.60 -43.03 11.27
N PHE A 11 -33.21 -44.19 11.04
CA PHE A 11 -32.80 -45.13 9.98
C PHE A 11 -33.81 -45.29 8.86
N ARG A 12 -34.95 -44.57 8.88
CA ARG A 12 -36.01 -44.74 7.88
C ARG A 12 -35.59 -44.32 6.47
N ASP A 13 -34.65 -43.39 6.35
CA ASP A 13 -34.16 -42.88 5.06
C ASP A 13 -32.69 -43.25 4.80
N SER A 14 -32.23 -44.36 5.37
CA SER A 14 -30.93 -44.92 4.99
C SER A 14 -31.05 -45.59 3.62
N HIS A 15 -30.30 -45.08 2.64
CA HIS A 15 -30.17 -45.64 1.28
C HIS A 15 -29.31 -46.91 1.28
N ILE A 16 -29.15 -47.51 2.45
CA ILE A 16 -28.35 -48.69 2.69
C ILE A 16 -29.30 -49.87 2.53
N PRO A 17 -29.18 -50.66 1.45
CA PRO A 17 -30.02 -51.84 1.29
C PRO A 17 -29.80 -52.79 2.48
N PRO A 18 -30.85 -53.41 3.02
CA PRO A 18 -30.71 -54.38 4.10
C PRO A 18 -29.79 -55.51 3.63
N THR A 19 -28.73 -55.79 4.39
CA THR A 19 -27.79 -56.86 4.07
C THR A 19 -28.44 -58.21 4.34
N SER A 20 -29.11 -58.79 3.34
CA SER A 20 -29.37 -60.22 3.34
C SER A 20 -28.07 -60.91 2.96
N PHE A 21 -27.34 -61.43 3.96
CA PHE A 21 -26.22 -62.34 3.69
C PHE A 21 -26.80 -63.66 3.17
N VAL A 22 -27.00 -63.75 1.85
CA VAL A 22 -27.31 -65.01 1.17
C VAL A 22 -26.03 -65.83 1.17
N LYS A 23 -26.07 -67.02 1.80
CA LYS A 23 -24.96 -67.97 1.79
C LYS A 23 -24.68 -68.38 0.34
N GLY A 24 -23.64 -67.79 -0.26
CA GLY A 24 -23.28 -67.99 -1.66
C GLY A 24 -22.95 -66.71 -2.44
N ASP A 25 -23.17 -65.53 -1.85
CA ASP A 25 -22.87 -64.27 -2.53
C ASP A 25 -21.37 -63.97 -2.49
N SER A 26 -20.70 -64.11 -3.63
CA SER A 26 -19.31 -63.71 -3.82
C SER A 26 -19.31 -62.34 -4.50
N VAL A 27 -19.16 -61.29 -3.69
CA VAL A 27 -19.08 -59.92 -4.19
C VAL A 27 -17.91 -59.84 -5.18
N PRO A 28 -18.11 -59.40 -6.43
CA PRO A 28 -17.00 -59.23 -7.37
C PRO A 28 -16.00 -58.25 -6.77
N LYS A 29 -14.74 -58.68 -6.63
CA LYS A 29 -13.65 -57.82 -6.16
C LYS A 29 -13.65 -56.55 -7.01
N ARG A 30 -13.80 -55.39 -6.36
CA ARG A 30 -13.74 -54.10 -7.04
C ARG A 30 -12.40 -54.00 -7.79
N LYS A 31 -12.46 -53.50 -9.02
CA LYS A 31 -11.31 -53.30 -9.91
C LYS A 31 -10.30 -52.26 -9.38
N ASP A 32 -10.53 -51.64 -8.23
CA ASP A 32 -9.69 -50.58 -7.67
C ASP A 32 -8.41 -51.10 -6.98
N THR A 33 -7.99 -52.32 -7.31
CA THR A 33 -6.65 -52.82 -7.02
C THR A 33 -5.93 -52.98 -8.35
N ASP A 34 -5.74 -51.84 -9.04
CA ASP A 34 -4.71 -51.79 -10.06
C ASP A 34 -3.38 -52.19 -9.39
N PRO A 35 -2.56 -53.04 -10.03
CA PRO A 35 -1.26 -53.41 -9.48
C PRO A 35 -0.46 -52.14 -9.26
N MET A 36 -0.06 -51.87 -8.01
CA MET A 36 0.92 -50.83 -7.71
C MET A 36 2.17 -51.15 -8.54
N ASN A 37 2.51 -50.26 -9.47
CA ASN A 37 3.70 -50.44 -10.28
C ASN A 37 4.93 -50.32 -9.37
N ASP A 38 5.78 -51.34 -9.33
CA ASP A 38 7.05 -51.26 -8.60
C ASP A 38 7.99 -50.31 -9.34
N ILE A 39 8.31 -49.17 -8.72
CA ILE A 39 9.31 -48.24 -9.26
C ILE A 39 10.65 -48.97 -9.32
N THR A 40 11.21 -49.08 -10.52
CA THR A 40 12.55 -49.66 -10.71
C THR A 40 13.62 -48.67 -10.21
N ARG A 41 14.81 -49.19 -9.85
CA ARG A 41 15.91 -48.33 -9.39
C ARG A 41 16.36 -47.36 -10.49
N GLU A 42 16.26 -47.78 -11.74
CA GLU A 42 16.58 -46.98 -12.92
C GLU A 42 15.60 -45.81 -13.06
N GLU A 43 14.29 -46.05 -12.86
CA GLU A 43 13.29 -44.99 -12.90
C GLU A 43 13.47 -44.00 -11.73
N LEU A 44 13.83 -44.49 -10.54
CA LEU A 44 14.12 -43.64 -9.40
C LEU A 44 15.33 -42.73 -9.66
N ASN A 45 16.42 -43.29 -10.19
CA ASN A 45 17.62 -42.52 -10.55
C ASN A 45 17.32 -41.47 -11.63
N ALA A 46 16.57 -41.83 -12.68
CA ALA A 46 16.18 -40.90 -13.74
C ALA A 46 15.33 -39.74 -13.19
N ARG A 47 14.45 -40.00 -12.22
CA ARG A 47 13.64 -38.96 -11.56
C ARG A 47 14.49 -38.05 -10.66
N LEU A 48 15.48 -38.60 -9.98
CA LEU A 48 16.43 -37.84 -9.16
C LEU A 48 17.28 -36.89 -10.01
N GLU A 49 17.86 -37.39 -11.09
CA GLU A 49 18.65 -36.60 -12.02
C GLU A 49 17.81 -35.48 -12.69
N ALA A 50 16.57 -35.80 -13.07
CA ALA A 50 15.62 -34.80 -13.57
C ALA A 50 15.26 -33.75 -12.51
N LEU A 51 15.21 -34.13 -11.23
CA LEU A 51 14.98 -33.20 -10.12
C LEU A 51 16.18 -32.28 -9.89
N GLU A 52 17.40 -32.82 -9.90
CA GLU A 52 18.64 -32.05 -9.77
C GLU A 52 18.76 -31.02 -10.90
N SER A 53 18.53 -31.44 -12.15
CA SER A 53 18.53 -30.53 -13.31
C SER A 53 17.49 -29.40 -13.17
N ARG A 54 16.28 -29.72 -12.68
CA ARG A 54 15.24 -28.71 -12.39
C ARG A 54 15.63 -27.79 -11.24
N MET A 55 16.32 -28.30 -10.23
CA MET A 55 16.80 -27.50 -9.10
C MET A 55 17.88 -26.51 -9.55
N ASP A 56 18.87 -26.95 -10.31
CA ASP A 56 19.93 -26.07 -10.84
C ASP A 56 19.36 -24.99 -11.74
N SER A 57 18.42 -25.35 -12.62
CA SER A 57 17.73 -24.39 -13.47
C SER A 57 16.97 -23.34 -12.66
N ARG A 58 16.30 -23.76 -11.56
CA ARG A 58 15.57 -22.84 -10.68
C ARG A 58 16.52 -21.94 -9.89
N VAL A 59 17.62 -22.47 -9.38
CA VAL A 59 18.63 -21.68 -8.64
C VAL A 59 19.27 -20.65 -9.57
N GLY A 60 19.67 -21.05 -10.79
CA GLY A 60 20.18 -20.11 -11.79
C GLY A 60 19.18 -19.03 -12.17
N ALA A 61 17.91 -19.39 -12.37
CA ALA A 61 16.85 -18.43 -12.66
C ALA A 61 16.59 -17.45 -11.49
N ILE A 62 16.68 -17.92 -10.25
CA ILE A 62 16.56 -17.06 -9.06
C ILE A 62 17.77 -16.13 -8.96
N GLY A 63 18.99 -16.64 -9.14
CA GLY A 63 20.22 -15.84 -9.15
C GLY A 63 20.13 -14.70 -10.16
N GLY A 64 19.79 -15.02 -11.42
CA GLY A 64 19.64 -14.00 -12.45
C GLY A 64 18.54 -12.96 -12.16
N LYS A 65 17.44 -13.35 -11.52
CA LYS A 65 16.39 -12.41 -11.08
C LYS A 65 16.87 -11.50 -9.96
N ILE A 66 17.66 -12.01 -9.03
CA ILE A 66 18.26 -11.22 -7.94
C ILE A 66 19.23 -10.20 -8.53
N ASP A 67 20.12 -10.61 -9.43
CA ASP A 67 21.07 -9.70 -10.07
C ASP A 67 20.36 -8.60 -10.86
N ALA A 68 19.32 -8.95 -11.62
CA ALA A 68 18.50 -7.97 -12.34
C ALA A 68 17.77 -7.01 -11.38
N PHE A 69 17.27 -7.51 -10.25
CA PHE A 69 16.63 -6.69 -9.23
C PHE A 69 17.63 -5.72 -8.58
N LEU A 70 18.81 -6.19 -8.20
CA LEU A 70 19.87 -5.36 -7.63
C LEU A 70 20.34 -4.30 -8.61
N ALA A 71 20.54 -4.64 -9.88
CA ALA A 71 20.90 -3.66 -10.91
C ALA A 71 19.81 -2.59 -11.08
N ALA A 72 18.53 -2.99 -11.11
CA ALA A 72 17.41 -2.06 -11.18
C ALA A 72 17.30 -1.17 -9.93
N GLN A 73 17.61 -1.69 -8.74
CA GLN A 73 17.62 -0.94 -7.50
C GLN A 73 18.76 0.08 -7.46
N VAL A 74 19.98 -0.29 -7.89
CA VAL A 74 21.11 0.65 -7.99
C VAL A 74 20.77 1.81 -8.94
N GLU A 75 20.11 1.53 -10.06
CA GLU A 75 19.70 2.58 -11.00
C GLU A 75 18.60 3.48 -10.39
N ARG A 76 17.64 2.90 -9.67
CA ARG A 76 16.61 3.66 -8.94
C ARG A 76 17.20 4.52 -7.83
N ASP A 77 18.19 4.03 -7.11
CA ASP A 77 18.85 4.76 -6.03
C ASP A 77 19.61 5.97 -6.59
N LYS A 78 20.37 5.80 -7.68
CA LYS A 78 21.03 6.91 -8.39
C LYS A 78 20.03 7.96 -8.89
N ALA A 79 18.93 7.51 -9.50
CA ALA A 79 17.88 8.42 -9.96
C ALA A 79 17.21 9.17 -8.81
N SER A 80 17.04 8.50 -7.66
CA SER A 80 16.47 9.10 -6.45
C SER A 80 17.41 10.14 -5.85
N GLU A 81 18.70 9.84 -5.76
CA GLU A 81 19.72 10.78 -5.25
C GLU A 81 19.78 12.05 -6.10
N TYR A 82 19.75 11.93 -7.43
CA TYR A 82 19.65 13.09 -8.33
C TYR A 82 18.36 13.92 -8.10
N ARG A 83 17.22 13.25 -7.87
CA ARG A 83 15.96 13.94 -7.57
C ARG A 83 16.00 14.64 -6.21
N PHE A 84 16.56 14.01 -5.18
CA PHE A 84 16.70 14.59 -3.85
C PHE A 84 17.63 15.82 -3.86
N GLY A 85 18.77 15.75 -4.56
CA GLY A 85 19.67 16.90 -4.68
C GLY A 85 19.00 18.12 -5.35
N ARG A 86 18.19 17.90 -6.39
CA ARG A 86 17.39 18.99 -7.00
C ARG A 86 16.35 19.54 -6.03
N ILE A 87 15.63 18.66 -5.33
CA ILE A 87 14.63 19.09 -4.33
C ILE A 87 15.28 19.90 -3.21
N GLU A 88 16.47 19.53 -2.74
CA GLU A 88 17.20 20.29 -1.72
C GLU A 88 17.60 21.69 -2.22
N SER A 89 18.08 21.77 -3.46
CA SER A 89 18.37 23.05 -4.13
C SER A 89 17.12 23.92 -4.25
N ASP A 90 16.02 23.37 -4.76
CA ASP A 90 14.75 24.08 -4.91
C ASP A 90 14.17 24.51 -3.56
N LEU A 91 14.31 23.68 -2.53
CA LEU A 91 13.87 24.01 -1.18
C LEU A 91 14.68 25.18 -0.59
N SER A 92 15.98 25.22 -0.86
CA SER A 92 16.88 26.30 -0.44
C SER A 92 16.55 27.64 -1.11
N SER A 93 16.27 27.62 -2.42
CA SER A 93 15.84 28.82 -3.15
C SER A 93 14.48 29.31 -2.66
N ILE A 94 13.49 28.42 -2.53
CA ILE A 94 12.17 28.75 -1.98
C ILE A 94 12.27 29.37 -0.59
N LYS A 95 13.13 28.83 0.29
CA LYS A 95 13.35 29.39 1.62
C LYS A 95 13.89 30.82 1.55
N THR A 96 14.79 31.08 0.60
CA THR A 96 15.36 32.41 0.37
C THR A 96 14.32 33.38 -0.17
N ASP A 97 13.52 32.96 -1.15
CA ASP A 97 12.44 33.74 -1.75
C ASP A 97 11.35 34.06 -0.73
N LEU A 98 11.02 33.11 0.15
CA LEU A 98 10.05 33.32 1.22
C LEU A 98 10.53 34.37 2.23
N LYS A 99 11.82 34.37 2.57
CA LYS A 99 12.42 35.40 3.46
C LYS A 99 12.40 36.77 2.80
N THR A 100 12.70 36.83 1.51
CA THR A 100 12.66 38.07 0.72
C THR A 100 11.24 38.60 0.65
N THR A 101 10.28 37.77 0.25
CA THR A 101 8.84 38.10 0.22
C THR A 101 8.34 38.60 1.58
N SER A 102 8.72 37.93 2.68
CA SER A 102 8.35 38.37 4.03
C SER A 102 8.88 39.77 4.34
N THR A 103 10.12 40.06 3.94
CA THR A 103 10.75 41.37 4.10
C THR A 103 10.04 42.43 3.26
N GLU A 104 9.74 42.12 1.99
CA GLU A 104 9.02 42.99 1.06
C GLU A 104 7.62 43.33 1.55
N VAL A 105 6.85 42.33 1.99
CA VAL A 105 5.53 42.53 2.60
C VAL A 105 5.62 43.46 3.81
N GLY A 106 6.66 43.32 4.64
CA GLY A 106 6.90 44.24 5.76
C GLY A 106 7.20 45.68 5.33
N VAL A 107 7.93 45.88 4.23
CA VAL A 107 8.17 47.22 3.65
C VAL A 107 6.87 47.83 3.13
N VAL A 108 6.06 47.04 2.42
CA VAL A 108 4.74 47.46 1.92
C VAL A 108 3.85 47.88 3.09
N HIS A 109 3.79 47.07 4.14
CA HIS A 109 2.96 47.37 5.32
C HIS A 109 3.37 48.68 6.00
N ARG A 110 4.68 48.91 6.18
CA ARG A 110 5.20 50.17 6.75
C ARG A 110 4.91 51.37 5.85
N THR A 111 5.01 51.20 4.54
CA THR A 111 4.75 52.25 3.56
C THR A 111 3.28 52.67 3.60
N LEU A 112 2.38 51.69 3.60
CA LEU A 112 0.95 51.94 3.74
C LEU A 112 0.61 52.66 5.05
N ALA A 113 1.20 52.23 6.17
CA ALA A 113 1.01 52.87 7.46
C ALA A 113 1.44 54.36 7.46
N ARG A 114 2.56 54.70 6.79
CA ARG A 114 3.02 56.09 6.65
C ARG A 114 2.04 56.94 5.84
N TYR A 115 1.55 56.43 4.70
CA TYR A 115 0.57 57.15 3.88
C TYR A 115 -0.73 57.39 4.63
N MET A 116 -1.27 56.35 5.30
CA MET A 116 -2.50 56.47 6.08
C MET A 116 -2.36 57.42 7.27
N GLY A 117 -1.22 57.39 7.97
CA GLY A 117 -0.92 58.34 9.05
C GLY A 117 -0.85 59.79 8.56
N GLY A 118 -0.21 60.02 7.41
CA GLY A 118 -0.14 61.36 6.80
C GLY A 118 -1.51 61.93 6.42
N ILE A 119 -2.38 61.11 5.82
CA ILE A 119 -3.76 61.51 5.47
C ILE A 119 -4.56 61.87 6.72
N ALA A 120 -4.46 61.06 7.79
CA ALA A 120 -5.17 61.32 9.04
C ALA A 120 -4.76 62.65 9.69
N VAL A 121 -3.46 62.98 9.69
CA VAL A 121 -2.95 64.26 10.21
C VAL A 121 -3.46 65.44 9.36
N ALA A 122 -3.41 65.34 8.04
CA ALA A 122 -3.90 66.39 7.15
C ALA A 122 -5.41 66.66 7.35
N ALA A 123 -6.21 65.61 7.49
CA ALA A 123 -7.65 65.72 7.77
C ALA A 123 -7.93 66.39 9.12
N ALA A 124 -7.16 66.05 10.17
CA ALA A 124 -7.29 66.68 11.48
C ALA A 124 -6.98 68.18 11.46
N ILE A 125 -5.91 68.59 10.75
CA ILE A 125 -5.55 70.00 10.60
C ILE A 125 -6.65 70.77 9.85
N ALA A 126 -7.15 70.21 8.74
CA ALA A 126 -8.26 70.82 8.00
C ALA A 126 -9.51 70.99 8.87
N GLY A 127 -9.86 69.99 9.68
CA GLY A 127 -10.99 70.08 10.62
C GLY A 127 -10.84 71.20 11.66
N ILE A 128 -9.63 71.36 12.24
CA ILE A 128 -9.34 72.42 13.20
C ILE A 128 -9.49 73.80 12.56
N VAL A 129 -8.94 73.98 11.35
CA VAL A 129 -9.00 75.27 10.64
C VAL A 129 -10.46 75.63 10.29
N VAL A 130 -11.24 74.69 9.77
CA VAL A 130 -12.65 74.92 9.46
C VAL A 130 -13.46 75.24 10.73
N GLY A 131 -13.25 74.48 11.81
CA GLY A 131 -13.92 74.73 13.09
C GLY A 131 -13.60 76.12 13.68
N ALA A 132 -12.33 76.55 13.60
CA ALA A 132 -11.90 77.86 14.07
C ALA A 132 -12.51 79.01 13.26
N VAL A 133 -12.60 78.86 11.93
CA VAL A 133 -13.23 79.88 11.06
C VAL A 133 -14.72 80.02 11.36
N ILE A 134 -15.44 78.92 11.59
CA ILE A 134 -16.86 78.94 11.94
C ILE A 134 -17.08 79.63 13.30
N ASN A 135 -16.27 79.31 14.31
CA ASN A 135 -16.41 79.89 15.66
C ASN A 135 -16.09 81.39 15.73
N HIS A 136 -15.39 81.95 14.74
CA HIS A 136 -15.13 83.39 14.64
C HIS A 136 -16.13 84.14 13.74
N ALA A 137 -16.90 83.42 12.91
CA ALA A 137 -17.86 83.99 11.97
C ALA A 137 -19.30 84.05 12.51
N PHE A 138 -19.56 83.43 13.67
CA PHE A 138 -20.82 83.47 14.43
C PHE A 138 -20.55 83.98 15.85
#